data_AF-A0AAP5C610-F1
#
_entry.id   AF-A0AAP5C610-F1
#
_cell.length_a   1.000
_cell.length_b   1.000
_cell.length_c   1.000
_cell.angle_alpha   90.00
_cell.angle_beta   90.00
_cell.angle_gamma   90.00
#
_symmetry.space_group_name_H-M   'P 1'
#
loop_
_entity.id
_entity.type
_entity.pdbx_description
1 polymer ?
#
loop_
_entity_poly.entity_id
_entity_poly.type
_entity_poly.pdbx_seq_one_letter_code
_entity_poly.pdbx_strand_id
1 'polypeptide(L)'
;MTVDRIALRRFTQWLPFLVLVAICVAWWSPLGVVVALAACLAVGGVLQRFDLVGDAVGGALLRSRATLPFATRPPTHDVLLDWGELGMGGPAYSTQMLRDGAIVEGVSTGGSHDASGEWQTLAGSALRVASGYIDRSEAVIVYDEADKRVMHLLAIVPSLFWQELHERRQLGGDAEAAMWLRDLPCRSTTLRPWRGLWLEPEHPALAAGLPQALRHVLPDARVLRAIPLLPDDLRLTAHPMLFARICPYALCLDGEPSDRHACDLETVITSPSGQCVVVAGSVLDGDLRPIEGVWLVHWQGRWQAIGRRATGGSGKARSGAWIDVIEAGDDGTLRCDAYEEHWTFDAITRIPTPHTALALPVEWRETALAVRVREGRFSLRLPRAVRRRHASLG
;
A
#
# COMPACT_ATOMS: atom_id res chain seq x y z
N MET A 1 27.92 -6.95 -28.29
CA MET A 1 27.87 -8.14 -27.42
C MET A 1 27.37 -7.73 -26.04
N THR A 2 26.08 -7.90 -25.78
CA THR A 2 25.49 -7.68 -24.46
C THR A 2 25.91 -8.84 -23.57
N VAL A 3 26.92 -8.61 -22.71
CA VAL A 3 27.24 -9.54 -21.62
C VAL A 3 25.95 -9.77 -20.83
N ASP A 4 25.52 -11.03 -20.73
CA ASP A 4 24.36 -11.41 -19.93
C ASP A 4 24.65 -11.04 -18.47
N ARG A 5 24.06 -9.93 -18.04
CA ARG A 5 24.33 -9.30 -16.73
C ARG A 5 23.90 -10.23 -15.58
N ILE A 6 22.96 -11.15 -15.85
CA ILE A 6 22.50 -12.14 -14.89
C ILE A 6 23.58 -13.21 -14.67
N ALA A 7 24.23 -13.67 -15.75
CA ALA A 7 25.33 -14.64 -15.67
C ALA A 7 26.56 -14.04 -14.96
N LEU A 8 26.92 -12.78 -15.30
CA LEU A 8 28.02 -12.07 -14.66
C LEU A 8 27.77 -11.88 -13.15
N ARG A 9 26.53 -11.57 -12.76
CA ARG A 9 26.11 -11.40 -11.36
C ARG A 9 26.24 -12.69 -10.56
N ARG A 10 25.73 -13.81 -11.09
CA ARG A 10 25.91 -15.13 -10.46
C ARG A 10 27.39 -15.42 -10.24
N PHE A 11 28.22 -15.19 -11.25
CA PHE A 11 29.65 -15.41 -11.14
C PHE A 11 30.32 -14.55 -10.04
N THR A 12 29.94 -13.27 -9.94
CA THR A 12 30.47 -12.38 -8.89
C THR A 12 30.00 -12.75 -7.48
N GLN A 13 28.81 -13.34 -7.32
CA GLN A 13 28.32 -13.81 -6.02
C GLN A 13 29.09 -15.04 -5.51
N TRP A 14 29.53 -15.92 -6.41
CA TRP A 14 30.32 -17.11 -6.06
C TRP A 14 31.81 -16.81 -5.88
N LEU A 15 32.31 -15.68 -6.39
CA LEU A 15 33.73 -15.34 -6.39
C LEU A 15 34.40 -15.40 -4.99
N PRO A 16 33.81 -14.86 -3.89
CA PRO A 16 34.41 -14.97 -2.56
C PRO A 16 34.54 -16.41 -2.09
N PHE A 17 33.53 -17.24 -2.38
CA PHE A 17 33.52 -18.66 -2.04
C PHE A 17 34.54 -19.44 -2.87
N LEU A 18 34.67 -19.13 -4.16
CA LEU A 18 35.69 -19.75 -5.03
C LEU A 18 37.11 -19.39 -4.60
N VAL A 19 37.35 -18.14 -4.17
CA VAL A 19 38.64 -17.70 -3.62
C VAL A 19 38.94 -18.43 -2.30
N LEU A 20 37.94 -18.57 -1.42
CA LEU A 20 38.07 -19.33 -0.18
C LEU A 20 38.48 -20.79 -0.46
N VAL A 21 37.75 -21.47 -1.35
CA VAL A 21 38.03 -22.87 -1.71
C VAL A 21 39.40 -23.01 -2.36
N ALA A 22 39.77 -22.12 -3.29
CA ALA A 22 41.05 -22.18 -3.97
C ALA A 22 42.24 -22.03 -3.00
N ILE A 23 42.16 -21.11 -2.03
CA ILE A 23 43.23 -20.91 -1.04
C ILE A 23 43.28 -22.08 -0.06
N CYS A 24 42.13 -22.58 0.41
CA CYS A 24 42.08 -23.77 1.28
C CYS A 24 42.65 -25.02 0.60
N VAL A 25 42.42 -25.19 -0.71
CA VAL A 25 42.96 -26.32 -1.50
C VAL A 25 44.46 -26.14 -1.77
N ALA A 26 44.91 -24.93 -2.11
CA ALA A 26 46.33 -24.66 -2.37
C ALA A 26 47.19 -24.68 -1.10
N TRP A 27 46.60 -24.35 0.05
CA TRP A 27 47.29 -24.23 1.32
C TRP A 27 46.59 -25.05 2.40
N TRP A 28 46.84 -26.36 2.37
CA TRP A 28 46.35 -27.36 3.34
C TRP A 28 46.98 -27.19 4.73
N SER A 29 46.68 -26.08 5.40
CA SER A 29 47.11 -25.82 6.77
C SER A 29 46.09 -24.95 7.51
N PRO A 30 46.10 -24.97 8.86
CA PRO A 30 45.25 -24.08 9.66
C PRO A 30 45.47 -22.59 9.34
N LEU A 31 46.70 -22.20 8.98
CA LEU A 31 47.05 -20.85 8.54
C LEU A 31 46.44 -20.51 7.17
N GLY A 32 46.36 -21.48 6.27
CA GLY A 32 45.71 -21.34 4.97
C GLY A 32 44.22 -20.99 5.09
N VAL A 33 43.52 -21.57 6.07
CA VAL A 33 42.12 -21.26 6.35
C VAL A 33 41.93 -19.81 6.82
N VAL A 34 42.82 -19.30 7.68
CA VAL A 34 42.78 -17.91 8.15
C VAL A 34 43.02 -16.93 7.00
N VAL A 35 44.01 -17.21 6.15
CA VAL A 35 44.30 -16.40 4.95
C VAL A 35 43.15 -16.45 3.95
N ALA A 36 42.54 -17.63 3.76
CA ALA A 36 41.37 -17.79 2.88
C ALA A 36 40.18 -16.96 3.36
N LEU A 37 39.90 -16.96 4.67
CA LEU A 37 38.84 -16.14 5.26
C LEU A 37 39.12 -14.65 5.10
N ALA A 38 40.35 -14.20 5.36
CA ALA A 38 40.74 -12.80 5.17
C ALA A 38 40.60 -12.36 3.71
N ALA A 39 41.04 -13.19 2.76
CA ALA A 39 40.90 -12.94 1.33
C ALA A 39 39.43 -12.94 0.88
N CYS A 40 38.61 -13.87 1.38
CA CYS A 40 37.17 -13.92 1.12
C CYS A 40 36.48 -12.63 1.60
N LEU A 41 36.79 -12.16 2.81
CA LEU A 41 36.26 -10.90 3.34
C LEU A 41 36.73 -9.69 2.54
N ALA A 42 38.00 -9.64 2.12
CA ALA A 42 38.53 -8.56 1.29
C ALA A 42 37.87 -8.52 -0.10
N VAL A 43 37.73 -9.67 -0.76
CA VAL A 43 37.05 -9.80 -2.05
C VAL A 43 35.57 -9.44 -1.91
N GLY A 44 34.89 -9.91 -0.86
CA GLY A 44 33.51 -9.52 -0.54
C GLY A 44 33.37 -8.01 -0.35
N GLY A 45 34.26 -7.38 0.40
CA GLY A 45 34.26 -5.93 0.62
C GLY A 45 34.56 -5.11 -0.63
N VAL A 46 35.40 -5.60 -1.54
CA VAL A 46 35.66 -4.97 -2.85
C VAL A 46 34.46 -5.16 -3.79
N LEU A 47 33.87 -6.35 -3.82
CA LEU A 47 32.70 -6.65 -4.65
C LEU A 47 31.45 -5.88 -4.24
N GLN A 48 31.27 -5.62 -2.94
CA GLN A 48 30.22 -4.71 -2.44
C GLN A 48 30.36 -3.27 -2.95
N ARG A 49 31.55 -2.86 -3.44
CA ARG A 49 31.74 -1.55 -4.08
C ARG A 49 31.30 -1.54 -5.55
N PHE A 50 31.05 -2.71 -6.13
CA PHE A 50 30.50 -2.82 -7.47
C PHE A 50 28.98 -2.97 -7.40
N ASP A 51 28.28 -2.15 -8.19
CA ASP A 51 26.80 -2.05 -8.23
C ASP A 51 26.06 -3.35 -8.61
N LEU A 52 26.79 -4.44 -8.85
CA LEU A 52 26.29 -5.75 -9.26
C LEU A 52 25.98 -6.67 -8.07
N VAL A 53 26.54 -6.40 -6.88
CA VAL A 53 26.46 -7.28 -5.70
C VAL A 53 25.58 -6.67 -4.63
N GLY A 54 24.27 -6.84 -4.79
CA GLY A 54 23.24 -6.52 -3.80
C GLY A 54 21.93 -7.23 -4.16
N ASP A 55 20.99 -7.33 -3.23
CA ASP A 55 19.64 -7.80 -3.56
C ASP A 55 19.01 -6.85 -4.59
N ALA A 56 18.22 -7.39 -5.51
CA ALA A 56 17.50 -6.55 -6.47
C ALA A 56 16.37 -5.84 -5.70
N VAL A 57 16.67 -4.64 -5.22
CA VAL A 57 15.76 -3.80 -4.42
C VAL A 57 15.50 -2.46 -5.09
N GLY A 58 16.16 -2.16 -6.21
CA GLY A 58 15.93 -0.99 -7.04
C GLY A 58 15.39 -1.34 -8.44
N GLY A 59 15.13 -0.31 -9.23
CA GLY A 59 14.67 -0.46 -10.62
C GLY A 59 13.19 -0.79 -10.74
N ALA A 60 12.87 -1.92 -11.39
CA ALA A 60 11.50 -2.30 -11.73
C ALA A 60 10.55 -2.39 -10.52
N LEU A 61 11.07 -2.60 -9.31
CA LEU A 61 10.28 -2.64 -8.07
C LEU A 61 9.71 -1.27 -7.66
N LEU A 62 10.32 -0.17 -8.11
CA LEU A 62 9.82 1.19 -7.86
C LEU A 62 8.93 1.71 -8.99
N ARG A 63 8.49 0.82 -9.89
CA ARG A 63 7.56 1.13 -10.97
C ARG A 63 6.24 0.46 -10.69
N SER A 64 5.17 1.22 -10.90
CA SER A 64 3.83 0.66 -10.80
C SER A 64 3.60 -0.37 -11.90
N ARG A 65 2.82 -1.40 -11.61
CA ARG A 65 2.32 -2.37 -12.59
C ARG A 65 0.86 -2.08 -12.91
N ALA A 66 0.52 -0.79 -13.03
CA ALA A 66 -0.86 -0.35 -13.19
C ALA A 66 -1.44 -0.88 -14.51
N THR A 67 -2.28 -1.91 -14.40
CA THR A 67 -3.26 -2.28 -15.42
C THR A 67 -4.57 -1.59 -15.10
N LEU A 68 -5.44 -1.37 -16.09
CA LEU A 68 -6.84 -0.98 -15.87
C LEU A 68 -7.60 -2.23 -15.43
N PRO A 69 -7.77 -2.51 -14.12
CA PRO A 69 -8.15 -3.82 -13.62
C PRO A 69 -9.64 -3.87 -13.25
N PHE A 70 -10.44 -2.94 -13.76
CA PHE A 70 -11.82 -2.78 -13.32
C PHE A 70 -12.71 -3.84 -13.95
N ALA A 71 -13.59 -4.41 -13.12
CA ALA A 71 -14.66 -5.25 -13.61
C ALA A 71 -15.56 -4.43 -14.56
N THR A 72 -16.17 -5.11 -15.53
CA THR A 72 -17.11 -4.47 -16.47
C THR A 72 -18.47 -4.20 -15.85
N ARG A 73 -18.80 -4.88 -14.73
CA ARG A 73 -20.07 -4.79 -14.01
C ARG A 73 -19.83 -4.99 -12.51
N PRO A 74 -20.64 -4.34 -11.65
CA PRO A 74 -20.54 -4.57 -10.21
C PRO A 74 -21.00 -5.98 -9.84
N PRO A 75 -20.51 -6.55 -8.73
CA PRO A 75 -20.98 -7.84 -8.20
C PRO A 75 -22.49 -7.81 -7.96
N THR A 76 -23.16 -8.94 -8.22
CA THR A 76 -24.60 -9.15 -7.95
C THR A 76 -24.86 -9.95 -6.67
N HIS A 77 -23.80 -10.29 -5.94
CA HIS A 77 -23.79 -11.07 -4.70
C HIS A 77 -22.98 -10.30 -3.66
N ASP A 78 -23.10 -10.68 -2.38
CA ASP A 78 -22.32 -10.07 -1.33
C ASP A 78 -20.85 -10.50 -1.43
N VAL A 79 -19.94 -9.59 -1.13
CA VAL A 79 -18.51 -9.77 -1.24
C VAL A 79 -17.87 -9.57 0.13
N LEU A 80 -17.05 -10.53 0.53
CA LEU A 80 -16.18 -10.39 1.70
C LEU A 80 -15.03 -9.43 1.35
N LEU A 81 -14.91 -8.34 2.10
CA LEU A 81 -13.89 -7.31 1.85
C LEU A 81 -12.70 -7.40 2.80
N ASP A 82 -12.99 -7.68 4.08
CA ASP A 82 -11.99 -7.83 5.12
C ASP A 82 -12.46 -8.85 6.15
N TRP A 83 -11.51 -9.47 6.83
CA TRP A 83 -11.73 -10.50 7.82
C TRP A 83 -10.80 -10.29 9.01
N GLY A 84 -11.33 -10.47 10.20
CA GLY A 84 -10.59 -10.35 11.45
C GLY A 84 -11.04 -11.36 12.48
N GLU A 85 -10.17 -11.58 13.46
CA GLU A 85 -10.41 -12.48 14.58
C GLU A 85 -10.27 -11.71 15.90
N LEU A 86 -11.21 -11.94 16.83
CA LEU A 86 -11.14 -11.34 18.16
C LEU A 86 -10.18 -12.14 19.05
N GLY A 87 -8.89 -11.77 19.03
CA GLY A 87 -7.85 -12.47 19.78
C GLY A 87 -7.32 -13.70 19.03
N MET A 88 -6.51 -14.53 19.70
CA MET A 88 -5.99 -15.78 19.12
C MET A 88 -6.96 -16.94 19.41
N GLY A 89 -7.60 -17.49 18.39
CA GLY A 89 -8.61 -18.56 18.49
C GLY A 89 -10.03 -18.06 18.82
N GLY A 90 -10.32 -16.78 18.64
CA GLY A 90 -11.59 -16.16 19.00
C GLY A 90 -12.59 -16.06 17.85
N PRO A 91 -13.74 -15.41 18.08
CA PRO A 91 -14.75 -15.26 17.04
C PRO A 91 -14.24 -14.47 15.83
N ALA A 92 -14.60 -14.95 14.66
CA ALA A 92 -14.29 -14.35 13.38
C ALA A 92 -15.40 -13.39 12.93
N TYR A 93 -15.00 -12.20 12.53
CA TYR A 93 -15.88 -11.16 12.01
C TYR A 93 -15.34 -10.62 10.70
N SER A 94 -16.19 -9.93 9.96
CA SER A 94 -15.86 -9.45 8.63
C SER A 94 -16.47 -8.10 8.32
N THR A 95 -15.86 -7.43 7.36
CA THR A 95 -16.47 -6.33 6.62
C THR A 95 -16.96 -6.87 5.28
N GLN A 96 -18.22 -6.64 4.97
CA GLN A 96 -18.84 -7.14 3.75
C GLN A 96 -19.45 -6.01 2.94
N MET A 97 -19.35 -6.12 1.62
CA MET A 97 -20.10 -5.32 0.67
C MET A 97 -21.29 -6.14 0.22
N LEU A 98 -22.50 -5.71 0.57
CA LEU A 98 -23.71 -6.37 0.12
C LEU A 98 -23.93 -6.15 -1.38
N ARG A 99 -24.76 -6.99 -1.99
CA ARG A 99 -25.08 -6.97 -3.44
C ARG A 99 -25.47 -5.61 -4.02
N ASP A 100 -25.96 -4.69 -3.19
CA ASP A 100 -26.39 -3.34 -3.57
C ASP A 100 -25.34 -2.26 -3.29
N GLY A 101 -24.16 -2.64 -2.79
CA GLY A 101 -23.03 -1.77 -2.46
C GLY A 101 -22.97 -1.34 -0.99
N ALA A 102 -23.88 -1.79 -0.13
CA ALA A 102 -23.82 -1.43 1.28
C ALA A 102 -22.64 -2.07 2.01
N ILE A 103 -21.87 -1.25 2.72
CA ILE A 103 -20.79 -1.72 3.57
C ILE A 103 -21.35 -1.99 4.95
N VAL A 104 -21.19 -3.23 5.42
CA VAL A 104 -21.59 -3.65 6.75
C VAL A 104 -20.41 -4.30 7.45
N GLU A 105 -20.04 -3.77 8.60
CA GLU A 105 -18.93 -4.25 9.43
C GLU A 105 -19.44 -5.17 10.54
N GLY A 106 -18.55 -6.01 11.08
CA GLY A 106 -18.84 -6.85 12.23
C GLY A 106 -19.67 -8.10 11.92
N VAL A 107 -19.88 -8.47 10.65
CA VAL A 107 -20.68 -9.65 10.30
C VAL A 107 -19.91 -10.92 10.67
N SER A 108 -20.54 -11.83 11.43
CA SER A 108 -19.95 -13.10 11.81
C SER A 108 -19.75 -13.99 10.59
N THR A 109 -18.60 -14.68 10.51
CA THR A 109 -18.32 -15.64 9.43
C THR A 109 -18.30 -17.09 9.89
N GLY A 110 -18.72 -17.36 11.13
CA GLY A 110 -18.72 -18.73 11.69
C GLY A 110 -17.34 -19.39 11.71
N GLY A 111 -16.25 -18.61 11.62
CA GLY A 111 -14.87 -19.10 11.57
C GLY A 111 -14.35 -19.43 10.16
N SER A 112 -15.13 -19.20 9.10
CA SER A 112 -14.67 -19.43 7.72
C SER A 112 -14.11 -18.15 7.09
N HIS A 113 -13.01 -18.29 6.35
CA HIS A 113 -12.41 -17.23 5.53
C HIS A 113 -13.09 -17.06 4.16
N ASP A 114 -13.86 -18.06 3.71
CA ASP A 114 -14.47 -18.08 2.37
C ASP A 114 -15.99 -17.84 2.40
N ALA A 115 -16.56 -17.70 3.59
CA ALA A 115 -18.00 -17.48 3.74
C ALA A 115 -18.33 -15.98 3.53
N SER A 116 -19.01 -15.66 2.43
CA SER A 116 -19.94 -14.52 2.44
C SER A 116 -20.87 -14.73 3.64
N GLY A 117 -21.02 -13.74 4.52
CA GLY A 117 -21.75 -13.91 5.78
C GLY A 117 -23.11 -14.57 5.62
N GLU A 118 -23.59 -15.20 6.68
CA GLU A 118 -24.85 -15.95 6.73
C GLU A 118 -26.09 -15.03 6.68
N TRP A 119 -26.15 -14.14 5.69
CA TRP A 119 -27.27 -13.23 5.48
C TRP A 119 -28.52 -14.02 5.06
N GLN A 120 -29.49 -14.09 5.97
CA GLN A 120 -30.81 -14.63 5.69
C GLN A 120 -31.70 -13.51 5.14
N THR A 121 -32.19 -13.68 3.92
CA THR A 121 -33.19 -12.76 3.33
C THR A 121 -34.59 -13.21 3.75
N LEU A 122 -35.41 -12.27 4.22
CA LEU A 122 -36.84 -12.52 4.45
C LEU A 122 -37.61 -12.29 3.16
N ALA A 123 -38.17 -13.36 2.59
CA ALA A 123 -38.84 -13.35 1.31
C ALA A 123 -40.02 -12.38 1.28
N GLY A 124 -40.18 -11.64 0.18
CA GLY A 124 -41.22 -10.61 0.05
C GLY A 124 -40.94 -9.34 0.85
N SER A 125 -39.76 -9.21 1.48
CA SER A 125 -39.31 -8.00 2.16
C SER A 125 -37.92 -7.55 1.68
N ALA A 126 -37.53 -6.33 2.05
CA ALA A 126 -36.18 -5.81 1.84
C ALA A 126 -35.22 -6.11 2.99
N LEU A 127 -35.68 -6.85 4.02
CA LEU A 127 -34.89 -7.12 5.22
C LEU A 127 -33.99 -8.34 5.03
N ARG A 128 -32.76 -8.17 5.48
CA ARG A 128 -31.73 -9.20 5.54
C ARG A 128 -31.16 -9.24 6.95
N VAL A 129 -30.89 -10.42 7.47
CA VAL A 129 -30.46 -10.61 8.87
C VAL A 129 -29.21 -11.46 8.93
N ALA A 130 -28.25 -11.08 9.76
CA ALA A 130 -27.04 -11.85 10.02
C ALA A 130 -26.63 -11.77 11.50
N SER A 131 -25.91 -12.78 11.97
CA SER A 131 -25.21 -12.71 13.25
C SER A 131 -23.96 -11.83 13.11
N GLY A 132 -23.57 -11.15 14.17
CA GLY A 132 -22.38 -10.29 14.14
C GLY A 132 -21.83 -9.93 15.50
N TYR A 133 -20.88 -9.02 15.49
CA TYR A 133 -20.18 -8.51 16.65
C TYR A 133 -20.13 -6.99 16.60
N ILE A 134 -20.49 -6.33 17.70
CA ILE A 134 -20.42 -4.87 17.86
C ILE A 134 -19.75 -4.60 19.19
N ASP A 135 -18.74 -3.73 19.21
CA ASP A 135 -17.98 -3.41 20.43
C ASP A 135 -17.51 -4.67 21.17
N ARG A 136 -17.09 -5.69 20.41
CA ARG A 136 -16.65 -7.03 20.88
C ARG A 136 -17.73 -7.87 21.58
N SER A 137 -19.00 -7.50 21.46
CA SER A 137 -20.14 -8.26 21.98
C SER A 137 -20.94 -8.86 20.83
N GLU A 138 -21.49 -10.06 21.03
CA GLU A 138 -22.38 -10.67 20.05
C GLU A 138 -23.63 -9.82 19.83
N ALA A 139 -24.07 -9.75 18.59
CA ALA A 139 -25.23 -8.98 18.19
C ALA A 139 -25.92 -9.62 16.97
N VAL A 140 -27.12 -9.14 16.69
CA VAL A 140 -27.79 -9.40 15.42
C VAL A 140 -27.82 -8.12 14.61
N ILE A 141 -27.42 -8.23 13.35
CA ILE A 141 -27.40 -7.15 12.38
C ILE A 141 -28.55 -7.37 11.41
N VAL A 142 -29.44 -6.38 11.31
CA VAL A 142 -30.51 -6.35 10.32
C VAL A 142 -30.22 -5.23 9.34
N TYR A 143 -30.25 -5.53 8.05
CA TYR A 143 -30.13 -4.56 6.98
C TYR A 143 -31.46 -4.42 6.24
N ASP A 144 -31.99 -3.19 6.17
CA ASP A 144 -33.10 -2.83 5.29
C ASP A 144 -32.54 -2.28 3.96
N GLU A 145 -32.63 -3.09 2.91
CA GLU A 145 -32.15 -2.75 1.58
C GLU A 145 -32.96 -1.63 0.92
N ALA A 146 -34.23 -1.42 1.29
CA ALA A 146 -35.05 -0.36 0.71
C ALA A 146 -34.65 1.01 1.27
N ASP A 147 -34.45 1.07 2.59
CA ASP A 147 -34.12 2.32 3.30
C ASP A 147 -32.63 2.57 3.48
N LYS A 148 -31.77 1.63 3.01
CA LYS A 148 -30.31 1.65 3.19
C LYS A 148 -29.94 1.85 4.65
N ARG A 149 -30.56 1.06 5.52
CA ARG A 149 -30.51 1.23 6.97
C ARG A 149 -29.98 -0.02 7.63
N VAL A 150 -28.95 0.14 8.45
CA VAL A 150 -28.41 -0.93 9.29
C VAL A 150 -28.99 -0.78 10.70
N MET A 151 -29.43 -1.88 11.28
CA MET A 151 -30.04 -1.96 12.60
C MET A 151 -29.29 -3.01 13.42
N HIS A 152 -28.86 -2.60 14.60
CA HIS A 152 -28.09 -3.40 15.53
C HIS A 152 -28.97 -3.75 16.73
N LEU A 153 -29.25 -5.04 16.90
CA LEU A 153 -30.04 -5.59 17.99
C LEU A 153 -29.09 -6.07 19.10
N LEU A 154 -28.82 -5.18 20.06
CA LEU A 154 -27.84 -5.40 21.13
C LEU A 154 -28.43 -6.03 22.41
N ALA A 155 -29.74 -5.90 22.62
CA ALA A 155 -30.39 -6.33 23.86
C ALA A 155 -30.95 -7.77 23.80
N ILE A 156 -30.72 -8.49 22.71
CA ILE A 156 -31.29 -9.82 22.48
C ILE A 156 -30.16 -10.83 22.39
N VAL A 157 -30.26 -11.92 23.15
CA VAL A 157 -29.33 -13.05 23.04
C VAL A 157 -29.49 -13.67 21.65
N PRO A 158 -28.41 -13.80 20.84
CA PRO A 158 -28.54 -14.23 19.45
C PRO A 158 -29.25 -15.58 19.28
N SER A 159 -29.00 -16.55 20.16
CA SER A 159 -29.68 -17.86 20.09
C SER A 159 -31.20 -17.75 20.27
N LEU A 160 -31.67 -16.92 21.20
CA LEU A 160 -33.09 -16.65 21.41
C LEU A 160 -33.69 -15.88 20.23
N PHE A 161 -32.94 -14.91 19.68
CA PHE A 161 -33.36 -14.18 18.49
C PHE A 161 -33.65 -15.12 17.32
N TRP A 162 -32.71 -16.04 17.03
CA TRP A 162 -32.87 -16.97 15.91
C TRP A 162 -34.02 -17.94 16.10
N GLN A 163 -34.26 -18.37 17.35
CA GLN A 163 -35.42 -19.20 17.68
C GLN A 163 -36.74 -18.44 17.44
N GLU A 164 -36.87 -17.22 17.98
CA GLU A 164 -38.09 -16.43 17.83
C GLU A 164 -38.33 -16.05 16.35
N LEU A 165 -37.27 -15.69 15.61
CA LEU A 165 -37.37 -15.45 14.17
C LEU A 165 -37.91 -16.68 13.43
N HIS A 166 -37.45 -17.89 13.77
CA HIS A 166 -37.96 -19.10 13.15
C HIS A 166 -39.44 -19.34 13.50
N GLU A 167 -39.83 -19.17 14.75
CA GLU A 167 -41.22 -19.34 15.20
C GLU A 167 -42.17 -18.35 14.49
N ARG A 168 -41.79 -17.07 14.35
CA ARG A 168 -42.58 -16.07 13.61
C ARG A 168 -42.75 -16.44 12.14
N ARG A 169 -41.68 -16.92 11.50
CA ARG A 169 -41.73 -17.36 10.10
C ARG A 169 -42.66 -18.57 9.91
N GLN A 170 -42.70 -19.48 10.88
CA GLN A 170 -43.61 -20.64 10.83
C GLN A 170 -45.08 -20.25 11.06
N LEU A 171 -45.35 -19.30 11.96
CA LEU A 171 -46.70 -18.93 12.34
C LEU A 171 -47.37 -17.97 11.35
N GLY A 172 -46.66 -16.95 10.87
CA GLY A 172 -47.22 -15.90 10.01
C GLY A 172 -46.38 -15.54 8.79
N GLY A 173 -45.35 -16.34 8.49
CA GLY A 173 -44.50 -16.16 7.32
C GLY A 173 -43.51 -15.00 7.44
N ASP A 174 -42.78 -14.76 6.36
CA ASP A 174 -41.69 -13.77 6.31
C ASP A 174 -42.20 -12.32 6.43
N ALA A 175 -43.46 -12.06 6.09
CA ALA A 175 -44.08 -10.74 6.24
C ALA A 175 -44.31 -10.37 7.72
N GLU A 176 -44.84 -11.30 8.52
CA GLU A 176 -45.00 -11.09 9.97
C GLU A 176 -43.62 -10.96 10.64
N ALA A 177 -42.68 -11.83 10.29
CA ALA A 177 -41.31 -11.75 10.80
C ALA A 177 -40.66 -10.39 10.48
N ALA A 178 -40.85 -9.87 9.26
CA ALA A 178 -40.31 -8.58 8.87
C ALA A 178 -40.95 -7.40 9.63
N MET A 179 -42.25 -7.45 9.94
CA MET A 179 -42.90 -6.45 10.78
C MET A 179 -42.34 -6.48 12.20
N TRP A 180 -42.24 -7.68 12.80
CA TRP A 180 -41.67 -7.86 14.13
C TRP A 180 -40.24 -7.30 14.23
N LEU A 181 -39.37 -7.59 13.25
CA LEU A 181 -38.00 -7.06 13.24
C LEU A 181 -37.93 -5.54 13.22
N ARG A 182 -38.87 -4.87 12.54
CA ARG A 182 -38.91 -3.39 12.50
C ARG A 182 -39.35 -2.77 13.82
N ASP A 183 -40.13 -3.50 14.61
CA ASP A 183 -40.64 -3.05 15.90
C ASP A 183 -39.65 -3.31 17.05
N LEU A 184 -38.60 -4.10 16.82
CA LEU A 184 -37.58 -4.37 17.83
C LEU A 184 -36.77 -3.11 18.17
N PRO A 185 -36.48 -2.87 19.47
CA PRO A 185 -35.55 -1.82 19.87
C PRO A 185 -34.16 -2.07 19.27
N CYS A 186 -33.65 -1.07 18.53
CA CYS A 186 -32.37 -1.17 17.86
C CYS A 186 -31.60 0.15 17.92
N ARG A 187 -30.26 0.06 17.87
CA ARG A 187 -29.44 1.18 17.40
C ARG A 187 -29.47 1.12 15.89
N SER A 188 -29.72 2.24 15.23
CA SER A 188 -29.82 2.22 13.78
C SER A 188 -29.12 3.38 13.11
N THR A 189 -28.53 3.07 11.96
CA THR A 189 -27.72 3.96 11.15
C THR A 189 -28.24 3.93 9.71
N THR A 190 -28.62 5.09 9.19
CA THR A 190 -28.93 5.24 7.77
C THR A 190 -27.64 5.49 6.99
N LEU A 191 -27.34 4.61 6.04
CA LEU A 191 -26.17 4.72 5.19
C LEU A 191 -26.31 5.85 4.17
N ARG A 192 -25.19 6.39 3.74
CA ARG A 192 -25.10 7.48 2.75
C ARG A 192 -24.44 6.98 1.46
N PRO A 193 -24.97 7.39 0.30
CA PRO A 193 -24.42 6.97 -0.98
C PRO A 193 -23.08 7.64 -1.22
N TRP A 194 -22.09 6.89 -1.69
CA TRP A 194 -20.81 7.43 -2.12
C TRP A 194 -20.16 6.48 -3.12
N ARG A 195 -19.97 6.94 -4.36
CA ARG A 195 -19.28 6.20 -5.45
C ARG A 195 -19.73 4.75 -5.62
N GLY A 196 -21.05 4.53 -5.68
CA GLY A 196 -21.64 3.19 -5.83
C GLY A 196 -21.72 2.37 -4.55
N LEU A 197 -21.17 2.87 -3.43
CA LEU A 197 -21.25 2.25 -2.11
C LEU A 197 -22.31 2.95 -1.24
N TRP A 198 -22.76 2.26 -0.19
CA TRP A 198 -23.49 2.87 0.93
C TRP A 198 -22.65 2.75 2.21
N LEU A 199 -22.26 3.91 2.75
CA LEU A 199 -21.31 4.03 3.86
C LEU A 199 -21.98 4.59 5.11
N GLU A 200 -21.45 4.28 6.29
CA GLU A 200 -21.91 4.91 7.52
C GLU A 200 -21.67 6.43 7.51
N PRO A 201 -22.54 7.25 8.15
CA PRO A 201 -22.44 8.70 8.14
C PRO A 201 -21.10 9.27 8.62
N GLU A 202 -20.41 8.57 9.51
CA GLU A 202 -19.13 8.99 10.09
C GLU A 202 -17.92 8.54 9.24
N HIS A 203 -18.16 7.83 8.14
CA HIS A 203 -17.07 7.35 7.29
C HIS A 203 -16.29 8.54 6.69
N PRO A 204 -14.93 8.58 6.82
CA PRO A 204 -14.12 9.73 6.40
C PRO A 204 -14.31 10.17 4.95
N ALA A 205 -14.61 9.23 4.05
CA ALA A 205 -14.88 9.50 2.63
C ALA A 205 -16.02 10.50 2.40
N LEU A 206 -17.05 10.49 3.26
CA LEU A 206 -18.20 11.38 3.13
C LEU A 206 -17.82 12.82 3.46
N ALA A 207 -16.92 13.03 4.43
CA ALA A 207 -16.40 14.34 4.78
C ALA A 207 -15.40 14.89 3.75
N ALA A 208 -14.57 14.01 3.18
CA ALA A 208 -13.58 14.39 2.16
C ALA A 208 -14.21 14.76 0.80
N GLY A 209 -15.42 14.27 0.52
CA GLY A 209 -16.13 14.51 -0.73
C GLY A 209 -15.65 13.64 -1.89
N LEU A 210 -16.05 13.98 -3.11
CA LEU A 210 -15.64 13.27 -4.32
C LEU A 210 -14.20 13.66 -4.71
N PRO A 211 -13.31 12.69 -5.00
CA PRO A 211 -11.98 12.99 -5.51
C PRO A 211 -12.02 13.83 -6.78
N GLN A 212 -11.27 14.94 -6.80
CA GLN A 212 -11.17 15.86 -7.95
C GLN A 212 -9.74 15.92 -8.44
N ALA A 213 -9.55 16.32 -9.71
CA ALA A 213 -8.22 16.56 -10.23
C ALA A 213 -7.48 17.62 -9.41
N LEU A 214 -6.31 17.27 -8.87
CA LEU A 214 -5.47 18.15 -8.09
C LEU A 214 -4.55 18.95 -9.00
N ARG A 215 -4.18 20.16 -8.56
CA ARG A 215 -3.34 21.09 -9.32
C ARG A 215 -2.35 21.80 -8.42
N HIS A 216 -1.09 21.83 -8.84
CA HIS A 216 -0.02 22.60 -8.21
C HIS A 216 0.77 23.37 -9.28
N VAL A 217 1.03 24.66 -9.04
CA VAL A 217 1.77 25.53 -9.97
C VAL A 217 3.22 25.62 -9.49
N LEU A 218 4.16 25.27 -10.37
CA LEU A 218 5.58 25.33 -10.10
C LEU A 218 6.12 26.77 -10.19
N PRO A 219 7.31 27.07 -9.63
CA PRO A 219 7.93 28.39 -9.71
C PRO A 219 8.13 28.91 -11.14
N ASP A 220 8.29 28.01 -12.11
CA ASP A 220 8.46 28.34 -13.54
C ASP A 220 7.14 28.31 -14.33
N ALA A 221 6.01 28.45 -13.63
CA ALA A 221 4.64 28.49 -14.16
C ALA A 221 4.13 27.19 -14.80
N ARG A 222 4.95 26.15 -14.88
CA ARG A 222 4.50 24.80 -15.24
C ARG A 222 3.50 24.27 -14.23
N VAL A 223 2.65 23.35 -14.66
CA VAL A 223 1.53 22.84 -13.86
C VAL A 223 1.68 21.34 -13.65
N LEU A 224 1.87 20.95 -12.39
CA LEU A 224 1.75 19.58 -11.94
C LEU A 224 0.27 19.29 -11.65
N ARG A 225 -0.26 18.21 -12.23
CA ARG A 225 -1.64 17.76 -12.01
C ARG A 225 -1.65 16.32 -11.53
N ALA A 226 -2.64 15.98 -10.70
CA ALA A 226 -2.95 14.62 -10.33
C ALA A 226 -4.39 14.31 -10.73
N ILE A 227 -4.62 13.30 -11.57
CA ILE A 227 -5.92 12.95 -12.15
C ILE A 227 -6.43 11.65 -11.50
N PRO A 228 -7.65 11.58 -10.93
CA PRO A 228 -8.16 10.37 -10.30
C PRO A 228 -8.12 9.16 -11.24
N LEU A 229 -7.62 8.02 -10.75
CA LEU A 229 -7.57 6.78 -11.54
C LEU A 229 -8.79 5.89 -11.38
N LEU A 230 -9.52 6.05 -10.29
CA LEU A 230 -10.60 5.14 -9.89
C LEU A 230 -11.91 5.44 -10.63
N PRO A 231 -12.72 4.42 -10.95
CA PRO A 231 -14.02 4.57 -11.60
C PRO A 231 -15.05 5.18 -10.64
N ASP A 232 -16.07 5.85 -11.17
CA ASP A 232 -17.12 6.46 -10.33
C ASP A 232 -17.85 5.46 -9.43
N ASP A 233 -17.98 4.20 -9.86
CA ASP A 233 -18.52 3.10 -9.05
C ASP A 233 -17.37 2.21 -8.53
N LEU A 234 -17.08 2.30 -7.23
CA LEU A 234 -15.99 1.55 -6.61
C LEU A 234 -16.26 0.06 -6.49
N ARG A 235 -17.50 -0.39 -6.67
CA ARG A 235 -17.83 -1.84 -6.72
C ARG A 235 -17.17 -2.54 -7.89
N LEU A 236 -16.69 -1.79 -8.89
CA LEU A 236 -15.93 -2.31 -10.03
C LEU A 236 -14.46 -2.59 -9.70
N THR A 237 -14.01 -2.21 -8.51
CA THR A 237 -12.62 -2.39 -8.06
C THR A 237 -12.49 -3.63 -7.18
N ALA A 238 -11.28 -4.21 -7.10
CA ALA A 238 -10.99 -5.32 -6.21
C ALA A 238 -10.99 -4.93 -4.72
N HIS A 239 -10.81 -3.64 -4.41
CA HIS A 239 -10.64 -3.15 -3.04
C HIS A 239 -11.50 -1.89 -2.74
N PRO A 240 -12.84 -1.98 -2.81
CA PRO A 240 -13.72 -0.82 -2.67
C PRO A 240 -13.54 -0.07 -1.34
N MET A 241 -13.32 -0.78 -0.22
CA MET A 241 -13.11 -0.15 1.09
C MET A 241 -11.77 0.59 1.21
N LEU A 242 -10.71 0.04 0.63
CA LEU A 242 -9.43 0.73 0.56
C LEU A 242 -9.59 2.03 -0.24
N PHE A 243 -10.23 1.93 -1.40
CA PHE A 243 -10.44 3.04 -2.31
C PHE A 243 -11.50 4.04 -1.85
N ALA A 244 -12.28 3.69 -0.82
CA ALA A 244 -13.09 4.63 -0.09
C ALA A 244 -12.27 5.62 0.73
N ARG A 245 -11.08 5.22 1.17
CA ARG A 245 -10.22 6.03 2.03
C ARG A 245 -9.07 6.68 1.26
N ILE A 246 -8.65 6.08 0.16
CA ILE A 246 -7.48 6.51 -0.61
C ILE A 246 -7.85 6.57 -2.09
N CYS A 247 -7.54 7.69 -2.75
CA CYS A 247 -7.64 7.80 -4.19
C CYS A 247 -6.24 7.87 -4.81
N PRO A 248 -5.79 6.86 -5.57
CA PRO A 248 -4.61 6.99 -6.39
C PRO A 248 -4.91 7.91 -7.60
N TYR A 249 -3.93 8.74 -7.92
CA TYR A 249 -3.96 9.69 -9.02
C TYR A 249 -2.83 9.43 -10.00
N ALA A 250 -3.09 9.57 -11.30
CA ALA A 250 -2.05 9.67 -12.32
C ALA A 250 -1.46 11.08 -12.31
N LEU A 251 -0.14 11.18 -12.24
CA LEU A 251 0.56 12.45 -12.31
C LEU A 251 0.82 12.87 -13.76
N CYS A 252 0.58 14.16 -14.02
CA CYS A 252 0.91 14.80 -15.29
C CYS A 252 1.69 16.09 -15.02
N LEU A 253 2.66 16.42 -15.86
CA LEU A 253 3.37 17.69 -15.83
C LEU A 253 3.15 18.41 -17.14
N ASP A 254 2.54 19.59 -17.09
CA ASP A 254 2.09 20.36 -18.27
C ASP A 254 1.17 19.58 -19.21
N GLY A 255 0.39 18.65 -18.65
CA GLY A 255 -0.50 17.78 -19.43
C GLY A 255 0.18 16.51 -19.96
N GLU A 256 1.50 16.40 -19.89
CA GLU A 256 2.22 15.19 -20.28
C GLU A 256 2.11 14.12 -19.18
N PRO A 257 1.59 12.90 -19.49
CA PRO A 257 1.54 11.79 -18.54
C PRO A 257 2.93 11.36 -18.08
N SER A 258 3.05 11.01 -16.80
CA SER A 258 4.33 10.61 -16.20
C SER A 258 4.49 9.09 -16.00
N ASP A 259 3.41 8.32 -16.16
CA ASP A 259 3.27 6.92 -15.70
C ASP A 259 3.53 6.75 -14.19
N ARG A 260 3.43 7.84 -13.41
CA ARG A 260 3.63 7.86 -11.96
C ARG A 260 2.35 8.17 -11.22
N HIS A 261 2.31 7.74 -9.97
CA HIS A 261 1.12 7.80 -9.14
C HIS A 261 1.38 8.46 -7.80
N ALA A 262 0.43 9.29 -7.38
CA ALA A 262 0.41 9.92 -6.06
C ALA A 262 -0.97 9.75 -5.42
N CYS A 263 -1.06 9.98 -4.11
CA CYS A 263 -2.34 10.01 -3.40
C CYS A 263 -2.84 11.44 -3.14
N ASP A 264 -1.95 12.43 -3.18
CA ASP A 264 -2.22 13.84 -2.98
C ASP A 264 -1.12 14.70 -3.64
N LEU A 265 -1.26 16.03 -3.55
CA LEU A 265 -0.22 17.01 -3.91
C LEU A 265 0.11 17.92 -2.72
N GLU A 266 -0.08 17.45 -1.48
CA GLU A 266 0.21 18.24 -0.28
C GLU A 266 1.72 18.40 -0.07
N THR A 267 2.49 17.39 -0.48
CA THR A 267 3.95 17.40 -0.36
C THR A 267 4.62 17.51 -1.73
N VAL A 268 4.74 18.75 -2.22
CA VAL A 268 5.50 19.09 -3.44
C VAL A 268 6.68 19.98 -3.07
N ILE A 269 7.89 19.53 -3.43
CA ILE A 269 9.15 20.23 -3.19
C ILE A 269 9.74 20.58 -4.56
N THR A 270 10.06 21.84 -4.78
CA THR A 270 10.62 22.32 -6.05
C THR A 270 11.95 22.99 -5.82
N SER A 271 12.84 22.88 -6.80
CA SER A 271 14.04 23.71 -6.82
C SER A 271 13.71 25.16 -7.15
N PRO A 272 14.57 26.13 -6.80
CA PRO A 272 14.29 27.56 -7.01
C PRO A 272 13.91 27.93 -8.45
N SER A 273 14.53 27.30 -9.45
CA SER A 273 14.21 27.50 -10.87
C SER A 273 13.04 26.65 -11.39
N GLY A 274 12.44 25.82 -10.54
CA GLY A 274 11.39 24.85 -10.91
C GLY A 274 11.89 23.61 -11.66
N GLN A 275 13.17 23.55 -12.06
CA GLN A 275 13.70 22.49 -12.93
C GLN A 275 13.72 21.10 -12.28
N CYS A 276 13.84 21.02 -10.96
CA CYS A 276 13.69 19.79 -10.19
C CYS A 276 12.38 19.83 -9.40
N VAL A 277 11.55 18.80 -9.53
CA VAL A 277 10.28 18.65 -8.82
C VAL A 277 10.29 17.32 -8.09
N VAL A 278 9.92 17.32 -6.82
CA VAL A 278 9.80 16.13 -5.98
C VAL A 278 8.41 16.09 -5.38
N VAL A 279 7.76 14.92 -5.47
CA VAL A 279 6.39 14.72 -5.02
C VAL A 279 6.33 13.40 -4.25
N ALA A 280 5.59 13.35 -3.15
CA ALA A 280 5.27 12.09 -2.48
C ALA A 280 4.38 11.23 -3.39
N GLY A 281 4.73 9.97 -3.57
CA GLY A 281 4.03 9.06 -4.47
C GLY A 281 3.93 7.65 -3.94
N SER A 282 3.33 6.78 -4.75
CA SER A 282 3.14 5.37 -4.43
C SER A 282 3.42 4.49 -5.64
N VAL A 283 4.00 3.32 -5.37
CA VAL A 283 4.02 2.22 -6.32
C VAL A 283 2.70 1.49 -6.21
N LEU A 284 2.00 1.35 -7.32
CA LEU A 284 0.76 0.60 -7.41
C LEU A 284 1.00 -0.79 -7.98
N ASP A 285 0.29 -1.79 -7.45
CA ASP A 285 0.22 -3.11 -8.05
C ASP A 285 -0.77 -3.19 -9.24
N GLY A 286 -1.10 -4.41 -9.67
CA GLY A 286 -2.02 -4.65 -10.80
C GLY A 286 -3.45 -4.18 -10.55
N ASP A 287 -3.88 -4.16 -9.29
CA ASP A 287 -5.23 -3.78 -8.86
C ASP A 287 -5.31 -2.33 -8.39
N LEU A 288 -4.26 -1.54 -8.68
CA LEU A 288 -4.05 -0.16 -8.25
C LEU A 288 -3.90 0.02 -6.74
N ARG A 289 -3.66 -1.05 -5.98
CA ARG A 289 -3.40 -0.95 -4.55
C ARG A 289 -1.99 -0.38 -4.32
N PRO A 290 -1.83 0.64 -3.46
CA PRO A 290 -0.51 1.11 -3.05
C PRO A 290 0.24 0.01 -2.29
N ILE A 291 1.44 -0.35 -2.75
CA ILE A 291 2.28 -1.38 -2.13
C ILE A 291 3.60 -0.84 -1.54
N GLU A 292 4.05 0.32 -2.00
CA GLU A 292 5.29 0.95 -1.52
C GLU A 292 5.21 2.48 -1.65
N GLY A 293 5.75 3.20 -0.67
CA GLY A 293 5.86 4.66 -0.72
C GLY A 293 7.13 5.11 -1.43
N VAL A 294 7.02 6.08 -2.33
CA VAL A 294 8.18 6.62 -3.09
C VAL A 294 8.22 8.14 -3.10
N TRP A 295 9.40 8.69 -3.30
CA TRP A 295 9.58 10.05 -3.78
C TRP A 295 9.70 10.01 -5.29
N LEU A 296 8.79 10.69 -5.98
CA LEU A 296 8.78 10.85 -7.42
C LEU A 296 9.51 12.13 -7.77
N VAL A 297 10.53 12.02 -8.61
CA VAL A 297 11.43 13.12 -8.94
C VAL A 297 11.41 13.35 -10.44
N HIS A 298 11.06 14.58 -10.84
CA HIS A 298 11.21 15.06 -12.21
C HIS A 298 12.46 15.92 -12.32
N TRP A 299 13.43 15.47 -13.11
CA TRP A 299 14.68 16.19 -13.36
C TRP A 299 15.14 15.97 -14.80
N GLN A 300 15.54 17.05 -15.48
CA GLN A 300 15.98 17.02 -16.89
C GLN A 300 15.00 16.30 -17.84
N GLY A 301 13.70 16.55 -17.66
CA GLY A 301 12.64 15.99 -18.50
C GLY A 301 12.36 14.50 -18.24
N ARG A 302 12.77 13.95 -17.09
CA ARG A 302 12.58 12.54 -16.76
C ARG A 302 12.03 12.37 -15.35
N TRP A 303 11.02 11.52 -15.23
CA TRP A 303 10.51 11.03 -13.96
C TRP A 303 11.28 9.80 -13.48
N GLN A 304 11.65 9.78 -12.21
CA GLN A 304 12.31 8.68 -11.52
C GLN A 304 11.75 8.53 -10.10
N ALA A 305 11.85 7.33 -9.55
CA ALA A 305 11.45 7.05 -8.17
C ALA A 305 12.65 6.76 -7.24
N ILE A 306 12.51 7.20 -6.00
CA ILE A 306 13.39 6.88 -4.86
C ILE A 306 12.50 6.29 -3.76
N GLY A 307 12.93 5.20 -3.11
CA GLY A 307 12.17 4.62 -2.01
C GLY A 307 12.05 5.58 -0.82
N ARG A 308 10.87 5.63 -0.17
CA ARG A 308 10.72 6.34 1.12
C ARG A 308 11.28 5.56 2.30
N ARG A 309 11.72 4.33 2.07
CA ARG A 309 12.36 3.47 3.08
C ARG A 309 13.72 3.02 2.59
N ALA A 310 14.70 3.10 3.48
CA ALA A 310 16.04 2.56 3.29
C ALA A 310 16.36 1.57 4.42
N THR A 311 17.34 0.70 4.21
CA THR A 311 17.79 -0.25 5.23
C THR A 311 19.16 0.16 5.76
N GLY A 312 19.31 0.21 7.09
CA GLY A 312 20.60 0.39 7.77
C GLY A 312 21.02 -0.88 8.53
N GLY A 313 22.30 -0.93 8.90
CA GLY A 313 22.85 -2.01 9.74
C GLY A 313 23.02 -3.37 9.03
N SER A 314 23.47 -4.36 9.80
CA SER A 314 23.70 -5.72 9.33
C SER A 314 23.30 -6.76 10.37
N GLY A 315 22.88 -7.95 9.93
CA GLY A 315 22.48 -9.03 10.83
C GLY A 315 21.32 -8.62 11.75
N LYS A 316 21.47 -8.84 13.06
CA LYS A 316 20.46 -8.50 14.07
C LYS A 316 20.26 -6.98 14.27
N ALA A 317 21.20 -6.15 13.82
CA ALA A 317 21.11 -4.69 13.89
C ALA A 317 20.46 -4.07 12.65
N ARG A 318 19.94 -4.90 11.73
CA ARG A 318 19.27 -4.43 10.52
C ARG A 318 17.94 -3.77 10.90
N SER A 319 17.78 -2.49 10.58
CA SER A 319 16.52 -1.75 10.75
C SER A 319 16.18 -0.95 9.48
N GLY A 320 14.92 -0.55 9.37
CA GLY A 320 14.47 0.33 8.30
C GLY A 320 14.42 1.77 8.77
N ALA A 321 14.94 2.69 7.96
CA ALA A 321 14.82 4.12 8.15
C ALA A 321 13.85 4.70 7.12
N TRP A 322 12.96 5.57 7.56
CA TRP A 322 12.17 6.45 6.71
C TRP A 322 13.05 7.54 6.11
N ILE A 323 12.74 7.95 4.89
CA ILE A 323 13.47 8.93 4.12
C ILE A 323 12.48 9.99 3.67
N ASP A 324 12.71 11.24 4.09
CA ASP A 324 11.98 12.40 3.61
C ASP A 324 12.92 13.31 2.82
N VAL A 325 12.50 13.72 1.63
CA VAL A 325 13.18 14.80 0.90
C VAL A 325 12.75 16.12 1.52
N ILE A 326 13.70 17.00 1.81
CA ILE A 326 13.44 18.30 2.46
C ILE A 326 13.78 19.49 1.57
N GLU A 327 14.66 19.30 0.58
CA GLU A 327 15.09 20.36 -0.34
C GLU A 327 15.50 19.75 -1.69
N ALA A 328 15.20 20.45 -2.78
CA ALA A 328 15.67 20.12 -4.12
C ALA A 328 16.48 21.29 -4.70
N GLY A 329 17.68 20.99 -5.21
CA GLY A 329 18.56 21.95 -5.86
C GLY A 329 18.39 22.00 -7.37
N ASP A 330 18.68 23.16 -7.97
CA ASP A 330 18.65 23.39 -9.43
C ASP A 330 19.71 22.58 -10.19
N ASP A 331 20.63 21.94 -9.48
CA ASP A 331 21.63 21.07 -10.06
C ASP A 331 21.22 19.58 -10.02
N GLY A 332 20.04 19.26 -9.46
CA GLY A 332 19.56 17.90 -9.24
C GLY A 332 20.11 17.24 -7.98
N THR A 333 20.59 18.02 -7.00
CA THR A 333 20.91 17.52 -5.67
C THR A 333 19.68 17.58 -4.77
N LEU A 334 19.35 16.48 -4.12
CA LEU A 334 18.32 16.42 -3.10
C LEU A 334 18.97 16.41 -1.72
N ARG A 335 18.36 17.11 -0.77
CA ARG A 335 18.69 16.95 0.66
C ARG A 335 17.59 16.15 1.30
N CYS A 336 17.99 15.18 2.11
CA CYS A 336 17.07 14.25 2.72
C CYS A 336 17.36 14.11 4.21
N ASP A 337 16.27 13.95 4.97
CA ASP A 337 16.30 13.48 6.34
C ASP A 337 16.01 11.96 6.36
N ALA A 338 16.67 11.26 7.27
CA ALA A 338 16.59 9.83 7.49
C ALA A 338 16.34 9.57 8.99
N TYR A 339 15.23 8.92 9.30
CA TYR A 339 14.77 8.76 10.68
C TYR A 339 14.10 7.40 10.91
N GLU A 340 14.00 7.01 12.18
CA GLU A 340 13.23 5.85 12.63
C GLU A 340 12.06 6.34 13.47
N GLU A 341 10.90 5.70 13.32
CA GLU A 341 9.71 5.99 14.10
C GLU A 341 9.62 5.05 15.29
N HIS A 342 9.61 5.65 16.48
CA HIS A 342 9.41 4.94 17.73
C HIS A 342 8.00 5.19 18.23
N TRP A 343 7.26 4.09 18.39
CA TRP A 343 5.90 4.11 18.88
C TRP A 343 5.92 4.03 20.40
N THR A 344 5.43 5.08 21.06
CA THR A 344 5.02 5.01 22.46
C THR A 344 3.49 4.86 22.51
N PHE A 345 2.94 4.58 23.69
CA PHE A 345 1.50 4.37 23.85
C PHE A 345 0.65 5.56 23.34
N ASP A 346 1.18 6.78 23.44
CA ASP A 346 0.44 8.01 23.13
C ASP A 346 0.93 8.75 21.86
N ALA A 347 2.11 8.41 21.33
CA ALA A 347 2.71 9.19 20.24
C ALA A 347 3.73 8.44 19.40
N ILE A 348 3.93 8.92 18.17
CA ILE A 348 5.03 8.53 17.30
C ILE A 348 6.14 9.57 17.44
N THR A 349 7.32 9.14 17.88
CA THR A 349 8.52 9.99 17.95
C THR A 349 9.45 9.66 16.79
N ARG A 350 9.85 10.69 16.03
CA ARG A 350 10.85 10.57 14.96
C ARG A 350 12.24 10.83 15.52
N ILE A 351 13.13 9.87 15.38
CA ILE A 351 14.52 9.98 15.85
C ILE A 351 15.44 9.83 14.64
N PRO A 352 16.47 10.68 14.47
CA PRO A 352 17.48 10.50 13.43
C PRO A 352 17.99 9.07 13.41
N THR A 353 18.15 8.49 12.23
CA THR A 353 18.62 7.10 12.14
C THR A 353 20.00 6.97 12.80
N PRO A 354 20.22 5.92 13.62
CA PRO A 354 21.53 5.67 14.24
C PRO A 354 22.57 5.19 13.22
N HIS A 355 22.15 4.81 12.01
CA HIS A 355 23.02 4.24 10.98
C HIS A 355 23.72 5.33 10.18
N THR A 356 25.03 5.21 10.03
CA THR A 356 25.85 6.14 9.23
C THR A 356 25.89 5.77 7.73
N ALA A 357 25.36 4.61 7.38
CA ALA A 357 25.23 4.16 6.00
C ALA A 357 23.87 3.46 5.81
N LEU A 358 23.16 3.82 4.74
CA LEU A 358 21.89 3.23 4.37
C LEU A 358 21.94 2.67 2.95
N ALA A 359 21.24 1.57 2.73
CA ALA A 359 20.94 1.01 1.42
C ALA A 359 19.58 1.57 0.96
N LEU A 360 19.62 2.56 0.05
CA LEU A 360 18.46 3.27 -0.47
C LEU A 360 18.02 2.70 -1.83
N PRO A 361 16.80 2.17 -1.97
CA PRO A 361 16.21 1.83 -3.26
C PRO A 361 16.11 3.05 -4.18
N VAL A 362 16.62 2.92 -5.42
CA VAL A 362 16.49 3.96 -6.46
C VAL A 362 16.16 3.31 -7.80
N GLU A 363 15.40 4.00 -8.66
CA GLU A 363 14.90 3.39 -9.90
C GLU A 363 15.99 3.22 -10.97
N TRP A 364 17.01 4.08 -11.01
CA TRP A 364 18.05 4.01 -12.03
C TRP A 364 19.13 2.95 -11.75
N ARG A 365 18.98 2.16 -10.70
CA ARG A 365 19.89 1.07 -10.32
C ARG A 365 19.09 -0.18 -9.98
N GLU A 366 19.65 -1.35 -10.27
CA GLU A 366 19.04 -2.63 -9.86
C GLU A 366 19.29 -2.92 -8.38
N THR A 367 20.44 -2.48 -7.84
CA THR A 367 20.82 -2.59 -6.44
C THR A 367 20.59 -1.29 -5.69
N ALA A 368 20.35 -1.37 -4.37
CA ALA A 368 20.26 -0.20 -3.51
C ALA A 368 21.53 0.66 -3.62
N LEU A 369 21.31 1.97 -3.63
CA LEU A 369 22.37 2.97 -3.55
C LEU A 369 22.84 3.08 -2.11
N ALA A 370 24.13 2.89 -1.87
CA ALA A 370 24.74 3.15 -0.57
C ALA A 370 24.85 4.66 -0.35
N VAL A 371 24.12 5.20 0.62
CA VAL A 371 24.18 6.62 1.02
C VAL A 371 24.83 6.76 2.39
N ARG A 372 25.66 7.79 2.55
CA ARG A 372 26.27 8.12 3.84
C ARG A 372 25.42 9.14 4.57
N VAL A 373 25.06 8.83 5.80
CA VAL A 373 24.19 9.65 6.65
C VAL A 373 25.02 10.22 7.80
N ARG A 374 24.78 11.50 8.10
CA ARG A 374 25.35 12.20 9.25
C ARG A 374 24.24 12.93 9.97
N GLU A 375 24.07 12.64 11.27
CA GLU A 375 23.00 13.25 12.10
C GLU A 375 21.61 13.11 11.47
N GLY A 376 21.32 11.92 10.89
CA GLY A 376 20.07 11.67 10.18
C GLY A 376 19.91 12.42 8.86
N ARG A 377 20.97 13.02 8.30
CA ARG A 377 20.90 13.76 7.03
C ARG A 377 21.85 13.21 5.97
N PHE A 378 21.45 13.33 4.72
CA PHE A 378 22.33 13.07 3.58
C PHE A 378 21.94 13.90 2.35
N SER A 379 22.86 13.95 1.39
CA SER A 379 22.61 14.53 0.07
C SER A 379 22.66 13.45 -0.99
N LEU A 380 21.73 13.51 -1.93
CA LEU A 380 21.60 12.57 -3.02
C LEU A 380 21.71 13.32 -4.34
N ARG A 381 22.66 12.92 -5.19
CA ARG A 381 22.78 13.48 -6.53
C ARG A 381 22.02 12.64 -7.55
N LEU A 382 21.08 13.26 -8.24
CA LEU A 382 20.35 12.61 -9.32
C LEU A 382 21.27 12.38 -10.54
N PRO A 383 21.10 11.26 -11.25
CA PRO A 383 21.87 10.99 -12.46
C PRO A 383 21.51 12.01 -13.55
N ARG A 384 22.52 12.49 -14.27
CA ARG A 384 22.29 13.33 -15.46
C ARG A 384 21.75 12.47 -16.60
N ALA A 385 20.87 13.04 -17.42
CA ALA A 385 20.46 12.38 -18.64
C ALA A 385 21.67 12.22 -19.57
N VAL A 386 22.03 10.98 -19.90
CA VAL A 386 22.99 10.73 -20.98
C VAL A 386 22.29 11.13 -22.27
N ARG A 387 22.73 12.23 -22.91
CA ARG A 387 22.34 12.55 -24.29
C ARG A 387 22.74 11.35 -25.15
N ARG A 388 21.77 10.53 -25.57
CA ARG A 388 21.98 9.64 -26.71
C ARG A 388 22.26 10.56 -27.90
N ARG A 389 23.53 10.68 -28.30
CA ARG A 389 23.85 11.20 -29.61
C ARG A 389 23.20 10.24 -30.60
N HIS A 390 22.11 10.64 -31.21
CA HIS A 390 21.73 10.07 -32.49
C HIS A 390 22.94 10.32 -33.41
N ALA A 391 23.70 9.27 -33.68
CA ALA A 391 24.55 9.26 -34.86
C ALA A 391 23.59 9.35 -36.03
N SER A 392 23.44 10.55 -36.58
CA SER A 392 22.96 10.73 -37.94
C SER A 392 23.90 9.92 -38.83
N LEU A 393 23.38 8.81 -39.37
CA LEU A 393 23.97 8.16 -40.53
C LEU A 393 23.92 9.20 -41.66
N GLY A 394 25.10 9.74 -41.98
CA GLY A 394 25.36 10.40 -43.25
C GLY A 394 25.82 9.38 -44.28
#